data_AF-A0A7Y4R221-F1
#
_entry.id   AF-A0A7Y4R221-F1
#
_cell.length_a   1.000
_cell.length_b   1.000
_cell.length_c   1.000
_cell.angle_alpha   90.00
_cell.angle_beta   90.00
_cell.angle_gamma   90.00
#
_symmetry.space_group_name_H-M   'P 1'
#
loop_
_entity.id
_entity.type
_entity.pdbx_description
1 polymer ?
#
loop_
_entity_poly.entity_id
_entity_poly.type
_entity_poly.pdbx_seq_one_letter_code
_entity_poly.pdbx_strand_id
1 'polypeptide(L)'
;MKQTSKLMMLSAIVLLAITSPLHAQMGFGKIEEIQQVKSRRLIVVIEEPSERMMKKLQKRPRKGDVEDYKADLATFNENLKAVVEKFWPYNKSGIQYKTLKEVEKLEKSNSKGYAVLTILSSKPSSMRAGFLYADGIYWVKDIKDDFEDRDDWMLSTMVINTIEDWGKKPVYYVPLFDVFPTKASMVYGIKSIDAYFSYRIAKKKSGVSVKEEAERKEEIMMKKFPLLANKTLLIRGEWLDEKLNEEEIKKIYPFKFQVCDREMMDKVVLEQDPNYAYGVVMPTIISTSNSNMVLYLHFILDAEDSQAMWFQKPKRGQMMVGSMFSGKAGHENFTAKILKAIGDDAQEKPEK
;
A
#
# COMPACT_ATOMS: atom_id res chain seq x y z
N MET A 1 33.26 3.54 22.00
CA MET A 1 32.64 4.49 21.04
C MET A 1 31.69 3.75 20.11
N LYS A 2 30.42 3.54 20.48
CA LYS A 2 29.35 3.03 19.59
C LYS A 2 27.96 3.16 20.25
N GLN A 3 27.68 4.32 20.86
CA GLN A 3 26.42 4.60 21.55
C GLN A 3 25.77 5.90 21.04
N THR A 4 26.15 6.34 19.83
CA THR A 4 25.67 7.60 19.23
C THR A 4 24.79 7.40 17.99
N SER A 5 24.54 6.17 17.52
CA SER A 5 23.64 5.91 16.38
C SER A 5 22.17 5.72 16.78
N LYS A 6 21.87 5.32 18.03
CA LYS A 6 20.48 5.11 18.50
C LYS A 6 19.70 6.41 18.79
N LEU A 7 20.36 7.59 18.84
CA LEU A 7 19.71 8.87 19.16
C LEU A 7 19.39 9.77 17.95
N MET A 8 19.84 9.43 16.73
CA MET A 8 19.58 10.22 15.51
C MET A 8 18.37 9.74 14.69
N MET A 9 17.63 8.74 15.16
CA MET A 9 16.39 8.26 14.50
C MET A 9 15.13 9.01 14.95
N LEU A 10 15.25 9.87 15.97
CA LEU A 10 14.13 10.52 16.67
C LEU A 10 13.57 11.81 16.02
N SER A 11 14.12 12.26 14.88
CA SER A 11 13.76 13.53 14.25
C SER A 11 12.95 13.40 12.95
N ALA A 12 12.50 12.19 12.59
CA ALA A 12 11.94 11.90 11.27
C ALA A 12 10.42 11.69 11.22
N ILE A 13 9.69 11.91 12.32
CA ILE A 13 8.21 11.92 12.35
C ILE A 13 7.63 13.30 12.73
N VAL A 14 8.46 14.29 13.07
CA VAL A 14 8.00 15.60 13.60
C VAL A 14 8.34 16.82 12.72
N LEU A 15 9.15 16.72 11.66
CA LEU A 15 9.51 17.88 10.82
C LEU A 15 8.61 18.09 9.58
N LEU A 16 7.28 18.12 9.81
CA LEU A 16 6.31 18.89 9.01
C LEU A 16 5.53 19.90 9.88
N ALA A 17 5.99 20.16 11.11
CA ALA A 17 5.43 21.19 11.96
C ALA A 17 6.34 22.43 12.00
N ILE A 18 6.23 23.29 10.99
CA ILE A 18 6.71 24.68 11.09
C ILE A 18 5.51 25.60 10.87
N THR A 19 4.89 25.97 11.98
CA THR A 19 4.19 27.24 12.28
C THR A 19 3.16 27.76 11.27
N SER A 20 2.07 27.03 11.11
CA SER A 20 0.74 27.60 10.89
C SER A 20 -0.21 26.93 11.88
N PRO A 21 -1.36 27.52 12.26
CA PRO A 21 -2.30 26.86 13.18
C PRO A 21 -2.75 25.51 12.58
N LEU A 22 -2.02 24.47 13.00
CA LEU A 22 -2.00 23.09 12.53
C LEU A 22 -3.18 22.31 13.11
N HIS A 23 -4.39 22.87 13.01
CA HIS A 23 -5.59 22.26 13.60
C HIS A 23 -6.39 21.35 12.65
N ALA A 24 -5.96 21.14 11.38
CA ALA A 24 -6.74 20.37 10.40
C ALA A 24 -6.01 19.20 9.68
N GLN A 25 -4.70 18.99 9.92
CA GLN A 25 -3.94 17.92 9.25
C GLN A 25 -3.54 16.74 10.16
N MET A 26 -4.08 16.68 11.38
CA MET A 26 -3.86 15.56 12.30
C MET A 26 -4.71 14.33 11.92
N GLY A 27 -4.30 13.65 10.84
CA GLY A 27 -4.73 12.32 10.41
C GLY A 27 -6.10 12.25 9.71
N PHE A 28 -6.22 11.37 8.71
CA PHE A 28 -7.48 11.10 8.00
C PHE A 28 -8.55 10.50 8.93
N GLY A 29 -9.81 10.92 8.80
CA GLY A 29 -10.94 10.36 9.54
C GLY A 29 -11.05 10.82 11.00
N LYS A 30 -12.16 11.46 11.36
CA LYS A 30 -12.55 11.65 12.75
C LYS A 30 -12.90 10.31 13.38
N ILE A 31 -12.80 10.18 14.71
CA ILE A 31 -13.11 8.90 15.38
C ILE A 31 -14.58 8.53 15.17
N GLU A 32 -15.46 9.53 15.12
CA GLU A 32 -16.88 9.37 14.87
C GLU A 32 -17.11 8.77 13.46
N GLU A 33 -16.40 9.25 12.45
CA GLU A 33 -16.44 8.72 11.08
C GLU A 33 -15.91 7.27 11.02
N ILE A 34 -14.83 6.97 11.75
CA ILE A 34 -14.29 5.61 11.87
C ILE A 34 -15.34 4.66 12.49
N GLN A 35 -15.98 5.06 13.59
CA GLN A 35 -17.03 4.25 14.23
C GLN A 35 -18.24 4.05 13.32
N GLN A 36 -18.59 5.07 12.52
CA GLN A 36 -19.61 4.94 11.50
C GLN A 36 -19.22 3.91 10.44
N VAL A 37 -18.02 3.96 9.88
CA VAL A 37 -17.56 2.95 8.91
C VAL A 37 -17.63 1.53 9.50
N LYS A 38 -17.20 1.34 10.74
CA LYS A 38 -17.20 0.03 11.42
C LYS A 38 -18.60 -0.55 11.64
N SER A 39 -19.62 0.30 11.83
CA SER A 39 -20.99 -0.13 12.15
C SER A 39 -21.89 -0.28 10.92
N ARG A 40 -21.60 0.44 9.84
CA ARG A 40 -22.42 0.49 8.63
C ARG A 40 -22.27 -0.75 7.75
N ARG A 41 -23.26 -0.97 6.88
CA ARG A 41 -23.17 -1.97 5.80
C ARG A 41 -22.09 -1.55 4.81
N LEU A 42 -21.30 -2.51 4.33
CA LEU A 42 -20.25 -2.23 3.36
C LEU A 42 -20.79 -2.30 1.93
N ILE A 43 -20.52 -1.27 1.15
CA ILE A 43 -20.55 -1.33 -0.31
C ILE A 43 -19.10 -1.44 -0.79
N VAL A 44 -18.83 -2.44 -1.62
CA VAL A 44 -17.57 -2.61 -2.34
C VAL A 44 -17.80 -2.17 -3.77
N VAL A 45 -17.00 -1.23 -4.24
CA VAL A 45 -17.05 -0.77 -5.64
C VAL A 45 -16.37 -1.82 -6.52
N ILE A 46 -17.10 -2.33 -7.51
CA ILE A 46 -16.58 -3.20 -8.56
C ILE A 46 -16.43 -2.42 -9.86
N GLU A 47 -15.43 -2.79 -10.64
CA GLU A 47 -15.09 -2.14 -11.90
C GLU A 47 -15.96 -2.64 -13.06
N GLU A 48 -16.26 -1.75 -14.00
CA GLU A 48 -16.86 -2.07 -15.29
C GLU A 48 -15.94 -1.63 -16.43
N PRO A 49 -15.99 -2.28 -17.60
CA PRO A 49 -15.20 -1.85 -18.75
C PRO A 49 -15.46 -0.39 -19.12
N SER A 50 -14.43 0.45 -19.01
CA SER A 50 -14.57 1.87 -19.35
C SER A 50 -14.56 2.08 -20.86
N GLU A 51 -15.49 2.89 -21.38
CA GLU A 51 -15.52 3.23 -22.82
C GLU A 51 -14.21 3.85 -23.31
N ARG A 52 -13.57 4.64 -22.45
CA ARG A 52 -12.29 5.28 -22.74
C ARG A 52 -11.19 4.25 -22.94
N MET A 53 -11.09 3.25 -22.07
CA MET A 53 -10.10 2.19 -22.22
C MET A 53 -10.40 1.33 -23.44
N MET A 54 -11.66 0.92 -23.64
CA MET A 54 -12.07 0.15 -24.82
C MET A 54 -11.68 0.86 -26.13
N LYS A 55 -11.97 2.16 -26.25
CA LYS A 55 -11.56 2.98 -27.40
C LYS A 55 -10.04 3.10 -27.55
N LYS A 56 -9.29 3.14 -26.43
CA LYS A 56 -7.81 3.18 -26.44
C LYS A 56 -7.23 1.87 -26.97
N LEU A 57 -7.75 0.73 -26.53
CA LEU A 57 -7.28 -0.61 -26.93
C LEU A 57 -7.59 -0.92 -28.39
N GLN A 58 -8.77 -0.54 -28.88
CA GLN A 58 -9.10 -0.62 -30.30
C GLN A 58 -8.11 0.18 -31.19
N LYS A 59 -7.62 1.32 -30.70
CA LYS A 59 -6.66 2.16 -31.44
C LYS A 59 -5.20 1.71 -31.29
N ARG A 60 -4.86 0.98 -30.21
CA ARG A 60 -3.49 0.62 -29.85
C ARG A 60 -3.45 -0.80 -29.27
N PRO A 61 -3.64 -1.85 -30.10
CA PRO A 61 -3.71 -3.25 -29.63
C PRO A 61 -2.36 -3.79 -29.11
N ARG A 62 -1.26 -3.05 -29.28
CA ARG A 62 0.08 -3.44 -28.77
C ARG A 62 0.16 -3.56 -27.23
N LYS A 63 -0.85 -3.07 -26.50
CA LYS A 63 -0.92 -3.11 -25.02
C LYS A 63 -1.99 -4.08 -24.50
N GLY A 64 -2.34 -5.09 -25.31
CA GLY A 64 -3.46 -6.01 -25.10
C GLY A 64 -4.71 -5.63 -25.87
N ASP A 65 -5.73 -6.47 -25.79
CA ASP A 65 -7.01 -6.26 -26.43
C ASP A 65 -8.17 -6.05 -25.45
N VAL A 66 -9.37 -5.83 -26.01
CA VAL A 66 -10.58 -5.53 -25.23
C VAL A 66 -11.03 -6.74 -24.40
N GLU A 67 -10.79 -7.96 -24.88
CA GLU A 67 -11.20 -9.18 -24.18
C GLU A 67 -10.25 -9.50 -23.03
N ASP A 68 -8.94 -9.29 -23.20
CA ASP A 68 -7.96 -9.33 -22.11
C ASP A 68 -8.37 -8.38 -20.97
N TYR A 69 -8.69 -7.12 -21.31
CA TYR A 69 -9.10 -6.11 -20.31
C TYR A 69 -10.35 -6.54 -19.53
N LYS A 70 -11.36 -7.08 -20.22
CA LYS A 70 -12.58 -7.57 -19.57
C LYS A 70 -12.29 -8.77 -18.66
N ALA A 71 -11.47 -9.71 -19.11
CA ALA A 71 -11.09 -10.89 -18.34
C ALA A 71 -10.32 -10.51 -17.07
N ASP A 72 -9.37 -9.57 -17.18
CA ASP A 72 -8.60 -9.07 -16.05
C ASP A 72 -9.47 -8.29 -15.07
N LEU A 73 -10.43 -7.47 -15.55
CA LEU A 73 -11.40 -6.81 -14.68
C LEU A 73 -12.32 -7.79 -13.96
N ALA A 74 -12.76 -8.86 -14.64
CA ALA A 74 -13.56 -9.91 -14.00
C ALA A 74 -12.76 -10.58 -12.88
N THR A 75 -11.51 -10.96 -13.17
CA THR A 75 -10.58 -11.55 -12.20
C THR A 75 -10.32 -10.61 -11.02
N PHE A 76 -10.07 -9.32 -11.30
CA PHE A 76 -9.90 -8.30 -10.27
C PHE A 76 -11.13 -8.20 -9.35
N ASN A 77 -12.33 -8.14 -9.93
CA ASN A 77 -13.58 -8.03 -9.18
C ASN A 77 -13.84 -9.29 -8.33
N GLU A 78 -13.55 -10.47 -8.84
CA GLU A 78 -13.64 -11.73 -8.10
C GLU A 78 -12.63 -11.80 -6.95
N ASN A 79 -11.39 -11.38 -7.20
CA ASN A 79 -10.34 -11.31 -6.19
C ASN A 79 -10.73 -10.34 -5.06
N LEU A 80 -11.24 -9.15 -5.41
CA LEU A 80 -11.68 -8.16 -4.44
C LEU A 80 -12.85 -8.68 -3.59
N LYS A 81 -13.83 -9.35 -4.22
CA LYS A 81 -14.93 -10.03 -3.52
C LYS A 81 -14.39 -11.03 -2.50
N ALA A 82 -13.58 -11.98 -2.95
CA ALA A 82 -13.04 -13.05 -2.11
C ALA A 82 -12.21 -12.50 -0.93
N VAL A 83 -11.37 -11.50 -1.17
CA VAL A 83 -10.56 -10.87 -0.14
C VAL A 83 -11.42 -10.10 0.87
N VAL A 84 -12.41 -9.33 0.42
CA VAL A 84 -13.31 -8.58 1.32
C VAL A 84 -14.13 -9.52 2.19
N GLU A 85 -14.74 -10.56 1.62
CA GLU A 85 -15.55 -11.53 2.38
C GLU A 85 -14.73 -12.23 3.47
N LYS A 86 -13.50 -12.61 3.14
CA LYS A 86 -12.59 -13.27 4.07
C LYS A 86 -12.09 -12.30 5.15
N PHE A 87 -11.57 -11.15 4.77
CA PHE A 87 -10.72 -10.33 5.64
C PHE A 87 -11.35 -9.06 6.21
N TRP A 88 -12.51 -8.62 5.72
CA TRP A 88 -13.14 -7.41 6.27
C TRP A 88 -13.49 -7.60 7.75
N PRO A 89 -12.93 -6.82 8.69
CA PRO A 89 -13.01 -7.12 10.13
C PRO A 89 -14.28 -6.58 10.79
N TYR A 90 -15.14 -5.86 10.06
CA TYR A 90 -16.28 -5.14 10.61
C TYR A 90 -17.60 -5.77 10.20
N ASN A 91 -18.67 -4.99 10.05
CA ASN A 91 -19.97 -5.51 9.69
C ASN A 91 -19.93 -6.28 8.35
N LYS A 92 -19.91 -7.61 8.44
CA LYS A 92 -19.96 -8.54 7.30
C LYS A 92 -21.39 -8.82 6.82
N SER A 93 -22.40 -8.49 7.61
CA SER A 93 -23.79 -8.73 7.23
C SER A 93 -24.22 -7.70 6.17
N GLY A 94 -24.62 -8.19 4.99
CA GLY A 94 -25.11 -7.33 3.91
C GLY A 94 -24.02 -6.52 3.22
N ILE A 95 -22.83 -7.10 3.02
CA ILE A 95 -21.86 -6.59 2.04
C ILE A 95 -22.54 -6.57 0.66
N GLN A 96 -22.45 -5.44 -0.03
CA GLN A 96 -23.01 -5.26 -1.36
C GLN A 96 -21.89 -4.93 -2.35
N TYR A 97 -22.01 -5.45 -3.56
CA TYR A 97 -21.10 -5.12 -4.67
C TYR A 97 -21.85 -4.23 -5.65
N LYS A 98 -21.29 -3.05 -5.92
CA LYS A 98 -21.93 -2.03 -6.76
C LYS A 98 -20.93 -1.41 -7.70
N THR A 99 -21.40 -1.05 -8.88
CA THR A 99 -20.62 -0.25 -9.83
C THR A 99 -20.46 1.18 -9.32
N LEU A 100 -19.49 1.92 -9.87
CA LEU A 100 -19.28 3.33 -9.54
C LEU A 100 -20.56 4.17 -9.76
N LYS A 101 -21.26 3.95 -10.89
CA LYS A 101 -22.50 4.66 -11.23
C LYS A 101 -23.62 4.39 -10.22
N GLU A 102 -23.74 3.16 -9.72
CA GLU A 102 -24.72 2.83 -8.68
C GLU A 102 -24.40 3.51 -7.35
N VAL A 103 -23.12 3.61 -6.97
CA VAL A 103 -22.69 4.33 -5.77
C VAL A 103 -22.98 5.83 -5.91
N GLU A 104 -22.69 6.44 -7.05
CA GLU A 104 -23.03 7.84 -7.31
C GLU A 104 -24.54 8.09 -7.23
N LYS A 105 -25.36 7.17 -7.73
CA LYS A 105 -26.83 7.26 -7.62
C LYS A 105 -27.27 7.18 -6.16
N LEU A 106 -26.66 6.32 -5.36
CA LEU A 106 -26.95 6.19 -3.93
C LEU A 106 -26.54 7.45 -3.15
N GLU A 107 -25.38 8.02 -3.44
CA GLU A 107 -24.92 9.28 -2.85
C GLU A 107 -25.93 10.41 -3.14
N LYS A 108 -26.30 10.60 -4.41
CA LYS A 108 -27.27 11.63 -4.84
C LYS A 108 -28.67 11.44 -4.23
N SER A 109 -29.03 10.21 -3.87
CA SER A 109 -30.29 9.91 -3.18
C SER A 109 -30.28 10.24 -1.68
N ASN A 110 -29.18 10.81 -1.16
CA ASN A 110 -28.96 11.04 0.27
C ASN A 110 -29.08 9.76 1.12
N SER A 111 -28.70 8.61 0.53
CA SER A 111 -28.65 7.35 1.28
C SER A 111 -27.69 7.48 2.46
N LYS A 112 -28.03 6.87 3.59
CA LYS A 112 -27.19 6.80 4.79
C LYS A 112 -26.98 5.35 5.21
N GLY A 113 -26.06 5.13 6.15
CA GLY A 113 -25.87 3.81 6.74
C GLY A 113 -25.00 2.85 5.92
N TYR A 114 -24.30 3.38 4.91
CA TYR A 114 -23.30 2.64 4.14
C TYR A 114 -21.90 3.23 4.34
N ALA A 115 -20.92 2.34 4.41
CA ALA A 115 -19.52 2.63 4.13
C ALA A 115 -19.21 2.15 2.71
N VAL A 116 -18.29 2.83 2.03
CA VAL A 116 -17.92 2.53 0.64
C VAL A 116 -16.43 2.28 0.56
N LEU A 117 -16.05 1.05 0.23
CA LEU A 117 -14.68 0.65 -0.07
C LEU A 117 -14.50 0.65 -1.59
N THR A 118 -13.50 1.38 -2.06
CA THR A 118 -13.13 1.42 -3.48
C THR A 118 -11.64 1.26 -3.62
N ILE A 119 -11.21 0.76 -4.78
CA ILE A 119 -9.82 0.89 -5.20
C ILE A 119 -9.81 1.80 -6.42
N LEU A 120 -8.93 2.79 -6.41
CA LEU A 120 -8.79 3.75 -7.51
C LEU A 120 -7.32 3.86 -7.87
N SER A 121 -7.04 4.00 -9.17
CA SER A 121 -5.70 4.40 -9.59
C SER A 121 -5.54 5.91 -9.44
N SER A 122 -4.32 6.35 -9.16
CA SER A 122 -3.98 7.73 -8.89
C SER A 122 -2.59 8.04 -9.42
N LYS A 123 -2.34 9.31 -9.76
CA LYS A 123 -1.01 9.78 -10.14
C LYS A 123 -0.68 11.15 -9.56
N PRO A 124 0.61 11.45 -9.30
CA PRO A 124 1.08 12.81 -9.08
C PRO A 124 0.43 13.82 -10.02
N SER A 125 -0.08 14.91 -9.45
CA SER A 125 -0.58 16.04 -10.23
C SER A 125 0.59 16.80 -10.85
N SER A 126 0.54 17.14 -12.13
CA SER A 126 1.58 17.95 -12.78
C SER A 126 1.43 19.46 -12.50
N MET A 127 0.26 19.90 -12.02
CA MET A 127 -0.08 21.34 -11.92
C MET A 127 -0.17 21.86 -10.49
N ARG A 128 -0.35 20.98 -9.51
CA ARG A 128 -0.57 21.33 -8.09
C ARG A 128 -0.08 20.23 -7.16
N ALA A 129 0.22 20.58 -5.92
CA ALA A 129 0.46 19.62 -4.85
C ALA A 129 -0.72 18.62 -4.76
N GLY A 130 -0.40 17.33 -4.63
CA GLY A 130 -1.35 16.25 -4.49
C GLY A 130 -1.33 15.27 -5.67
N PHE A 131 -2.39 14.50 -5.78
CA PHE A 131 -2.57 13.48 -6.81
C PHE A 131 -3.95 13.59 -7.45
N LEU A 132 -4.07 13.04 -8.65
CA LEU A 132 -5.29 12.95 -9.42
C LEU A 132 -5.72 11.49 -9.44
N TYR A 133 -6.96 11.22 -9.04
CA TYR A 133 -7.58 9.92 -9.28
C TYR A 133 -7.88 9.76 -10.78
N ALA A 134 -7.69 8.55 -11.27
CA ALA A 134 -8.19 8.11 -12.56
C ALA A 134 -9.67 7.72 -12.45
N ASP A 135 -10.35 7.71 -13.59
CA ASP A 135 -11.69 7.14 -13.70
C ASP A 135 -11.55 5.60 -13.72
N GLY A 136 -11.55 5.00 -12.53
CA GLY A 136 -11.37 3.56 -12.32
C GLY A 136 -9.90 3.12 -12.22
N ILE A 137 -9.69 1.81 -12.29
CA ILE A 137 -8.35 1.20 -12.24
C ILE A 137 -7.62 1.30 -13.58
N TYR A 138 -6.36 1.69 -13.50
CA TYR A 138 -5.44 1.70 -14.63
C TYR A 138 -5.08 0.28 -15.03
N TRP A 139 -5.23 -0.01 -16.32
CA TRP A 139 -4.97 -1.32 -16.88
C TRP A 139 -4.08 -1.22 -18.12
N VAL A 140 -3.13 -2.16 -18.20
CA VAL A 140 -2.29 -2.48 -19.35
C VAL A 140 -2.10 -4.01 -19.32
N LYS A 141 -2.17 -4.68 -20.46
CA LYS A 141 -1.89 -6.12 -20.52
C LYS A 141 -0.44 -6.39 -20.22
N ASP A 142 -0.20 -7.48 -19.48
CA ASP A 142 1.14 -7.87 -19.07
C ASP A 142 1.87 -6.64 -18.54
N ILE A 143 1.30 -6.00 -17.51
CA ILE A 143 2.12 -5.21 -16.58
C ILE A 143 3.12 -6.20 -15.96
N LYS A 144 4.10 -6.65 -16.75
CA LYS A 144 5.50 -6.54 -16.38
C LYS A 144 5.56 -5.12 -15.91
N ASP A 145 5.79 -4.94 -14.62
CA ASP A 145 6.06 -3.62 -14.10
C ASP A 145 7.41 -3.17 -14.71
N ASP A 146 7.48 -2.97 -16.04
CA ASP A 146 8.61 -2.38 -16.73
C ASP A 146 8.68 -0.99 -16.16
N PHE A 147 9.52 -0.87 -15.15
CA PHE A 147 10.06 0.35 -14.60
C PHE A 147 10.59 1.28 -15.71
N GLU A 148 10.84 0.75 -16.91
CA GLU A 148 11.21 1.47 -18.12
C GLU A 148 10.03 2.10 -18.88
N ASP A 149 8.82 1.54 -18.81
CA ASP A 149 7.69 1.88 -19.70
C ASP A 149 6.41 2.32 -18.93
N ARG A 150 6.51 2.44 -17.60
CA ARG A 150 5.44 3.03 -16.80
C ARG A 150 5.17 4.46 -17.33
N ASP A 151 3.90 4.80 -17.53
CA ASP A 151 3.43 6.12 -17.08
C ASP A 151 3.67 6.13 -15.55
N ASP A 152 4.91 6.40 -15.17
CA ASP A 152 5.70 6.06 -13.97
C ASP A 152 5.22 6.59 -12.62
N TRP A 153 3.97 6.98 -12.63
CA TRP A 153 3.30 7.78 -11.65
C TRP A 153 1.95 7.16 -11.27
N MET A 154 1.50 6.11 -11.95
CA MET A 154 0.24 5.46 -11.61
C MET A 154 0.37 4.50 -10.43
N LEU A 155 -0.54 4.62 -9.47
CA LEU A 155 -0.55 3.88 -8.22
C LEU A 155 -1.98 3.53 -7.87
N SER A 156 -2.23 2.32 -7.42
CA SER A 156 -3.55 1.98 -6.86
C SER A 156 -3.62 2.31 -5.39
N THR A 157 -4.77 2.81 -4.97
CA THR A 157 -5.05 3.20 -3.59
C THR A 157 -6.40 2.63 -3.18
N MET A 158 -6.42 1.94 -2.06
CA MET A 158 -7.66 1.52 -1.43
C MET A 158 -8.18 2.65 -0.55
N VAL A 159 -9.44 3.02 -0.74
CA VAL A 159 -10.08 4.17 -0.11
C VAL A 159 -11.36 3.73 0.59
N ILE A 160 -11.59 4.24 1.80
CA ILE A 160 -12.80 3.99 2.59
C ILE A 160 -13.48 5.30 2.97
N ASN A 161 -14.76 5.41 2.64
CA ASN A 161 -15.62 6.56 2.92
C ASN A 161 -16.93 6.13 3.57
N THR A 162 -17.67 7.08 4.12
CA THR A 162 -19.12 7.00 4.27
C THR A 162 -19.78 7.40 2.94
N ILE A 163 -20.96 6.86 2.63
CA ILE A 163 -21.63 7.14 1.34
C ILE A 163 -21.92 8.63 1.11
N GLU A 164 -22.27 9.38 2.17
CA GLU A 164 -22.53 10.82 2.10
C GLU A 164 -21.28 11.67 1.87
N ASP A 165 -20.09 11.10 2.08
CA ASP A 165 -18.80 11.74 1.82
C ASP A 165 -18.08 11.10 0.63
N TRP A 166 -18.81 10.35 -0.19
CA TRP A 166 -18.28 9.83 -1.45
C TRP A 166 -17.83 10.99 -2.37
N GLY A 167 -16.67 10.83 -3.01
CA GLY A 167 -16.03 11.89 -3.81
C GLY A 167 -15.41 13.04 -3.00
N LYS A 168 -15.56 13.06 -1.67
CA LYS A 168 -14.93 14.04 -0.77
C LYS A 168 -13.68 13.45 -0.12
N LYS A 169 -13.16 14.14 0.91
CA LYS A 169 -12.01 13.66 1.70
C LYS A 169 -12.35 12.30 2.34
N PRO A 170 -11.53 11.26 2.11
CA PRO A 170 -11.80 9.94 2.65
C PRO A 170 -11.60 9.87 4.16
N VAL A 171 -12.30 8.91 4.79
CA VAL A 171 -12.07 8.54 6.19
C VAL A 171 -10.66 7.99 6.33
N TYR A 172 -10.25 7.14 5.39
CA TYR A 172 -8.88 6.71 5.26
C TYR A 172 -8.57 6.22 3.83
N TYR A 173 -7.30 6.22 3.48
CA TYR A 173 -6.81 5.56 2.27
C TYR A 173 -5.44 4.97 2.53
N VAL A 174 -5.08 3.95 1.76
CA VAL A 174 -3.80 3.28 1.82
C VAL A 174 -3.31 2.98 0.39
N PRO A 175 -2.07 3.37 0.03
CA PRO A 175 -1.49 2.96 -1.23
C PRO A 175 -1.31 1.44 -1.27
N LEU A 176 -1.50 0.86 -2.44
CA LEU A 176 -1.26 -0.56 -2.72
C LEU A 176 0.07 -0.71 -3.45
N PHE A 177 0.71 -1.88 -3.31
CA PHE A 177 2.02 -2.12 -3.92
C PHE A 177 1.96 -2.54 -5.39
N ASP A 178 0.77 -2.86 -5.90
CA ASP A 178 0.55 -3.19 -7.32
C ASP A 178 -0.27 -2.11 -8.01
N VAL A 179 0.09 -1.77 -9.26
CA VAL A 179 -0.72 -0.88 -10.10
C VAL A 179 -2.07 -1.51 -10.41
N PHE A 180 -2.09 -2.80 -10.76
CA PHE A 180 -3.29 -3.60 -10.89
C PHE A 180 -3.35 -4.60 -9.73
N PRO A 181 -4.13 -4.34 -8.66
CA PRO A 181 -3.99 -5.06 -7.40
C PRO A 181 -4.20 -6.56 -7.48
N THR A 182 -3.24 -7.29 -6.91
CA THR A 182 -3.32 -8.73 -6.62
C THR A 182 -4.07 -8.99 -5.31
N LYS A 183 -4.36 -10.26 -4.98
CA LYS A 183 -5.02 -10.59 -3.70
C LYS A 183 -4.15 -10.18 -2.52
N ALA A 184 -2.85 -10.39 -2.57
CA ALA A 184 -1.91 -9.98 -1.53
C ALA A 184 -1.97 -8.46 -1.29
N SER A 185 -2.05 -7.67 -2.36
CA SER A 185 -2.19 -6.20 -2.28
C SER A 185 -3.49 -5.80 -1.59
N MET A 186 -4.60 -6.43 -1.98
CA MET A 186 -5.91 -6.17 -1.38
C MET A 186 -5.95 -6.58 0.11
N VAL A 187 -5.35 -7.71 0.48
CA VAL A 187 -5.23 -8.15 1.88
C VAL A 187 -4.46 -7.11 2.69
N TYR A 188 -3.30 -6.68 2.19
CA TYR A 188 -2.53 -5.59 2.82
C TYR A 188 -3.38 -4.32 3.00
N GLY A 189 -4.15 -3.93 1.98
CA GLY A 189 -5.03 -2.76 2.05
C GLY A 189 -6.07 -2.86 3.18
N ILE A 190 -6.80 -3.98 3.27
CA ILE A 190 -7.80 -4.21 4.33
C ILE A 190 -7.15 -4.24 5.71
N LYS A 191 -6.03 -4.95 5.86
CA LYS A 191 -5.31 -5.05 7.15
C LYS A 191 -4.75 -3.70 7.58
N SER A 192 -4.31 -2.87 6.64
CA SER A 192 -3.84 -1.52 6.91
C SER A 192 -4.97 -0.59 7.36
N ILE A 193 -6.16 -0.69 6.76
CA ILE A 193 -7.36 0.04 7.22
C ILE A 193 -7.70 -0.36 8.65
N ASP A 194 -7.72 -1.66 8.95
CA ASP A 194 -8.02 -2.18 10.29
C ASP A 194 -7.02 -1.68 11.33
N ALA A 195 -5.72 -1.85 11.05
CA ALA A 195 -4.63 -1.39 11.91
C ALA A 195 -4.71 0.12 12.15
N TYR A 196 -5.03 0.91 11.12
CA TYR A 196 -5.17 2.36 11.23
C TYR A 196 -6.38 2.75 12.11
N PHE A 197 -7.55 2.15 11.91
CA PHE A 197 -8.73 2.43 12.72
C PHE A 197 -8.53 2.03 14.18
N SER A 198 -7.98 0.84 14.41
CA SER A 198 -7.65 0.34 15.74
C SER A 198 -6.66 1.28 16.45
N TYR A 199 -5.63 1.74 15.75
CA TYR A 199 -4.72 2.76 16.25
C TYR A 199 -5.44 4.06 16.62
N ARG A 200 -6.22 4.63 15.70
CA ARG A 200 -6.90 5.92 15.92
C ARG A 200 -7.83 5.88 17.12
N ILE A 201 -8.57 4.78 17.29
CA ILE A 201 -9.44 4.57 18.45
C ILE A 201 -8.62 4.44 19.73
N ALA A 202 -7.56 3.63 19.73
CA ALA A 202 -6.69 3.45 20.89
C ALA A 202 -6.05 4.78 21.32
N LYS A 203 -5.51 5.55 20.36
CA LYS A 203 -4.91 6.87 20.61
C LYS A 203 -5.86 7.84 21.30
N LYS A 204 -7.12 7.92 20.85
CA LYS A 204 -8.12 8.80 21.50
C LYS A 204 -8.41 8.35 22.94
N LYS A 205 -8.41 7.05 23.22
CA LYS A 205 -8.66 6.51 24.56
C LYS A 205 -7.47 6.69 25.51
N SER A 206 -6.25 6.47 25.03
CA SER A 206 -5.04 6.49 25.86
C SER A 206 -4.40 7.87 25.97
N GLY A 207 -4.75 8.83 25.11
CA GLY A 207 -4.11 10.14 25.07
C GLY A 207 -2.66 10.12 24.55
N VAL A 208 -2.19 8.96 24.06
CA VAL A 208 -0.81 8.75 23.62
C VAL A 208 -0.47 9.67 22.45
N SER A 209 0.71 10.29 22.54
CA SER A 209 1.24 11.19 21.53
C SER A 209 1.56 10.46 20.22
N VAL A 210 1.73 11.21 19.12
CA VAL A 210 2.16 10.63 17.83
C VAL A 210 3.53 9.94 17.97
N LYS A 211 4.42 10.51 18.79
CA LYS A 211 5.78 10.03 19.00
C LYS A 211 5.78 8.67 19.71
N GLU A 212 5.09 8.58 20.84
CA GLU A 212 4.99 7.34 21.62
C GLU A 212 4.35 6.21 20.80
N GLU A 213 3.38 6.51 19.93
CA GLU A 213 2.86 5.49 19.02
C GLU A 213 3.92 5.02 18.02
N ALA A 214 4.68 5.94 17.44
CA ALA A 214 5.72 5.57 16.49
C ALA A 214 6.75 4.65 17.15
N GLU A 215 7.16 4.98 18.37
CA GLU A 215 8.04 4.14 19.20
C GLU A 215 7.41 2.77 19.48
N ARG A 216 6.10 2.71 19.80
CA ARG A 216 5.38 1.44 19.98
C ARG A 216 5.35 0.58 18.72
N LYS A 217 5.11 1.18 17.55
CA LYS A 217 5.10 0.46 16.27
C LYS A 217 6.49 -0.03 15.91
N GLU A 218 7.50 0.80 16.13
CA GLU A 218 8.91 0.42 15.97
C GLU A 218 9.25 -0.73 16.92
N GLU A 219 8.84 -0.68 18.18
CA GLU A 219 9.04 -1.77 19.14
C GLU A 219 8.38 -3.08 18.69
N ILE A 220 7.12 -3.03 18.24
CA ILE A 220 6.41 -4.21 17.71
C ILE A 220 7.17 -4.78 16.51
N MET A 221 7.58 -3.93 15.58
CA MET A 221 8.34 -4.33 14.41
C MET A 221 9.70 -4.94 14.81
N MET A 222 10.45 -4.30 15.70
CA MET A 222 11.75 -4.79 16.20
C MET A 222 11.63 -6.12 16.96
N LYS A 223 10.48 -6.40 17.59
CA LYS A 223 10.20 -7.72 18.20
C LYS A 223 9.89 -8.78 17.16
N LYS A 224 9.20 -8.41 16.07
CA LYS A 224 8.87 -9.33 14.97
C LYS A 224 10.07 -9.61 14.08
N PHE A 225 10.93 -8.62 13.87
CA PHE A 225 11.97 -8.69 12.86
C PHE A 225 12.94 -9.87 13.03
N PRO A 226 13.45 -10.21 14.24
CA PRO A 226 14.29 -11.38 14.44
C PRO A 226 13.61 -12.71 14.07
N LEU A 227 12.28 -12.76 14.03
CA LEU A 227 11.53 -13.95 13.61
C LEU A 227 11.69 -14.22 12.12
N LEU A 228 12.10 -13.23 11.32
CA LEU A 228 12.35 -13.38 9.89
C LEU A 228 13.40 -14.47 9.61
N ALA A 229 14.40 -14.63 10.47
CA ALA A 229 15.43 -15.66 10.34
C ALA A 229 14.86 -17.10 10.30
N ASN A 230 13.66 -17.31 10.86
CA ASN A 230 12.98 -18.59 10.92
C ASN A 230 11.90 -18.77 9.85
N LYS A 231 11.60 -17.72 9.07
CA LYS A 231 10.60 -17.74 7.99
C LYS A 231 11.29 -17.86 6.63
N THR A 232 10.53 -18.27 5.62
CA THR A 232 10.96 -18.17 4.22
C THR A 232 10.54 -16.80 3.68
N LEU A 233 11.52 -16.00 3.25
CA LEU A 233 11.24 -14.72 2.60
C LEU A 233 10.86 -14.93 1.12
N LEU A 234 9.61 -14.62 0.79
CA LEU A 234 9.13 -14.56 -0.59
C LEU A 234 9.51 -13.22 -1.22
N ILE A 235 10.12 -13.27 -2.39
CA ILE A 235 10.42 -12.09 -3.19
C ILE A 235 9.89 -12.37 -4.60
N ARG A 236 9.08 -11.45 -5.12
CA ARG A 236 8.59 -11.56 -6.49
C ARG A 236 9.73 -11.33 -7.47
N GLY A 237 9.86 -12.21 -8.46
CA GLY A 237 10.94 -12.16 -9.44
C GLY A 237 10.98 -10.82 -10.19
N GLU A 238 9.81 -10.26 -10.50
CA GLU A 238 9.69 -8.96 -11.16
C GLU A 238 10.05 -7.74 -10.29
N TRP A 239 10.29 -7.94 -8.99
CA TRP A 239 10.78 -6.88 -8.09
C TRP A 239 12.26 -7.02 -7.79
N LEU A 240 12.97 -7.96 -8.43
CA LEU A 240 14.42 -8.06 -8.32
C LEU A 240 15.09 -7.13 -9.35
N ASP A 241 16.21 -6.53 -8.94
CA ASP A 241 17.13 -5.89 -9.88
C ASP A 241 17.57 -6.91 -10.95
N GLU A 242 17.72 -6.49 -12.21
CA GLU A 242 18.03 -7.38 -13.34
C GLU A 242 19.29 -8.24 -13.12
N LYS A 243 20.20 -7.76 -12.27
CA LYS A 243 21.46 -8.41 -11.91
C LYS A 243 21.35 -9.26 -10.65
N LEU A 244 20.15 -9.65 -10.24
CA LEU A 244 19.93 -10.51 -9.08
C LEU A 244 19.20 -11.79 -9.47
N ASN A 245 19.93 -12.89 -9.46
CA ASN A 245 19.37 -14.24 -9.46
C ASN A 245 19.48 -14.90 -8.08
N GLU A 246 18.91 -16.11 -7.93
CA GLU A 246 18.93 -16.84 -6.66
C GLU A 246 20.35 -17.12 -6.13
N GLU A 247 21.33 -17.36 -7.00
CA GLU A 247 22.71 -17.62 -6.58
C GLU A 247 23.36 -16.37 -5.97
N GLU A 248 23.05 -15.20 -6.51
CA GLU A 248 23.51 -13.91 -5.99
C GLU A 248 22.84 -13.57 -4.67
N ILE A 249 21.54 -13.84 -4.54
CA ILE A 249 20.80 -13.64 -3.28
C ILE A 249 21.37 -14.54 -2.18
N LYS A 250 21.67 -15.82 -2.46
CA LYS A 250 22.29 -16.76 -1.50
C LYS A 250 23.61 -16.24 -0.91
N LYS A 251 24.37 -15.42 -1.66
CA LYS A 251 25.66 -14.85 -1.20
C LYS A 251 25.49 -13.69 -0.22
N ILE A 252 24.35 -13.01 -0.24
CA ILE A 252 24.13 -11.75 0.50
C ILE A 252 23.01 -11.82 1.53
N TYR A 253 22.11 -12.80 1.41
CA TYR A 253 21.01 -13.04 2.32
C TYR A 253 21.15 -14.43 2.96
N PRO A 254 21.40 -14.51 4.27
CA PRO A 254 21.82 -15.74 4.94
C PRO A 254 20.66 -16.66 5.35
N PHE A 255 19.41 -16.23 5.18
CA PHE A 255 18.23 -16.96 5.62
C PHE A 255 17.47 -17.62 4.46
N LYS A 256 16.42 -18.37 4.78
CA LYS A 256 15.58 -19.01 3.76
C LYS A 256 14.86 -17.95 2.93
N PHE A 257 14.92 -18.08 1.62
CA PHE A 257 14.17 -17.24 0.71
C PHE A 257 13.69 -18.08 -0.48
N GLN A 258 12.73 -17.52 -1.21
CA GLN A 258 12.22 -18.07 -2.45
C GLN A 258 11.85 -16.94 -3.40
N VAL A 259 12.38 -16.99 -4.62
CA VAL A 259 11.89 -16.16 -5.72
C VAL A 259 10.60 -16.78 -6.23
N CYS A 260 9.56 -15.98 -6.36
CA CYS A 260 8.20 -16.45 -6.66
C CYS A 260 7.49 -15.56 -7.68
N ASP A 261 6.36 -16.05 -8.19
CA ASP A 261 5.41 -15.29 -8.99
C ASP A 261 4.30 -14.67 -8.12
N ARG A 262 3.34 -14.01 -8.77
CA ARG A 262 2.20 -13.36 -8.11
C ARG A 262 1.28 -14.37 -7.47
N GLU A 263 0.97 -15.45 -8.18
CA GLU A 263 0.03 -16.49 -7.76
C GLU A 263 0.48 -17.17 -6.48
N MET A 264 1.77 -17.47 -6.35
CA MET A 264 2.33 -18.05 -5.14
C MET A 264 2.24 -17.08 -3.96
N MET A 265 2.64 -15.81 -4.16
CA MET A 265 2.55 -14.81 -3.08
C MET A 265 1.10 -14.59 -2.65
N ASP A 266 0.17 -14.50 -3.60
CA ASP A 266 -1.26 -14.39 -3.35
C ASP A 266 -1.78 -15.56 -2.52
N LYS A 267 -1.40 -16.79 -2.89
CA LYS A 267 -1.78 -17.99 -2.15
C LYS A 267 -1.30 -17.91 -0.69
N VAL A 268 -0.02 -17.64 -0.48
CA VAL A 268 0.58 -17.60 0.87
C VAL A 268 -0.05 -16.52 1.74
N VAL A 269 -0.25 -15.31 1.20
CA VAL A 269 -0.86 -14.19 1.94
C VAL A 269 -2.35 -14.44 2.22
N LEU A 270 -3.09 -15.04 1.28
CA LEU A 270 -4.47 -15.45 1.52
C LEU A 270 -4.58 -16.53 2.58
N GLU A 271 -3.68 -17.50 2.60
CA GLU A 271 -3.66 -18.60 3.56
C GLU A 271 -3.17 -18.15 4.95
N GLN A 272 -2.58 -16.96 5.04
CA GLN A 272 -1.95 -16.41 6.25
C GLN A 272 -0.88 -17.36 6.81
N ASP A 273 -0.06 -17.95 5.93
CA ASP A 273 0.89 -18.99 6.34
C ASP A 273 2.01 -18.41 7.24
N PRO A 274 2.10 -18.81 8.52
CA PRO A 274 3.06 -18.25 9.46
C PRO A 274 4.52 -18.62 9.16
N ASN A 275 4.77 -19.55 8.24
CA ASN A 275 6.13 -19.93 7.83
C ASN A 275 6.76 -18.95 6.84
N TYR A 276 5.99 -17.99 6.33
CA TYR A 276 6.44 -17.07 5.30
C TYR A 276 6.43 -15.61 5.76
N ALA A 277 7.33 -14.85 5.17
CA ALA A 277 7.27 -13.40 5.09
C ALA A 277 7.37 -13.02 3.60
N TYR A 278 6.94 -11.83 3.23
CA TYR A 278 6.98 -11.39 1.83
C TYR A 278 7.51 -9.98 1.70
N GLY A 279 8.42 -9.78 0.76
CA GLY A 279 9.00 -8.49 0.44
C GLY A 279 8.14 -7.74 -0.56
N VAL A 280 7.83 -6.47 -0.29
CA VAL A 280 7.08 -5.59 -1.20
C VAL A 280 7.80 -4.25 -1.41
N VAL A 281 7.68 -3.70 -2.61
CA VAL A 281 8.03 -2.31 -2.89
C VAL A 281 6.75 -1.49 -2.89
N MET A 282 6.61 -0.61 -1.91
CA MET A 282 5.44 0.25 -1.72
C MET A 282 5.71 1.64 -2.29
N PRO A 283 5.15 1.96 -3.46
CA PRO A 283 5.22 3.31 -3.98
C PRO A 283 4.23 4.24 -3.26
N THR A 284 4.67 5.44 -2.88
CA THR A 284 3.86 6.43 -2.16
C THR A 284 4.06 7.81 -2.75
N ILE A 285 2.97 8.51 -3.07
CA ILE A 285 3.04 9.92 -3.49
C ILE A 285 3.26 10.80 -2.27
N ILE A 286 4.31 11.61 -2.31
CA ILE A 286 4.52 12.70 -1.38
C ILE A 286 4.44 14.01 -2.15
N SER A 287 3.62 14.91 -1.61
CA SER A 287 3.41 16.24 -2.16
C SER A 287 3.98 17.28 -1.22
N THR A 288 4.84 18.15 -1.73
CA THR A 288 5.22 19.41 -1.09
C THR A 288 4.40 20.54 -1.71
N SER A 289 4.54 21.78 -1.22
CA SER A 289 3.86 22.92 -1.82
C SER A 289 4.22 23.13 -3.30
N ASN A 290 5.41 22.68 -3.72
CA ASN A 290 6.00 23.02 -5.02
C ASN A 290 6.31 21.81 -5.92
N SER A 291 6.19 20.58 -5.41
CA SER A 291 6.56 19.38 -6.17
C SER A 291 5.79 18.16 -5.68
N ASN A 292 5.55 17.22 -6.59
CA ASN A 292 5.11 15.87 -6.24
C ASN A 292 6.25 14.89 -6.52
N MET A 293 6.42 13.90 -5.66
CA MET A 293 7.37 12.82 -5.87
C MET A 293 6.77 11.46 -5.48
N VAL A 294 7.24 10.41 -6.13
CA VAL A 294 6.97 9.03 -5.72
C VAL A 294 8.14 8.53 -4.88
N LEU A 295 7.87 8.13 -3.64
CA LEU A 295 8.83 7.39 -2.81
C LEU A 295 8.59 5.89 -2.96
N TYR A 296 9.66 5.14 -3.18
CA TYR A 296 9.63 3.68 -3.12
C TYR A 296 10.16 3.23 -1.76
N LEU A 297 9.26 2.66 -0.96
CA LEU A 297 9.54 2.11 0.36
C LEU A 297 9.63 0.59 0.27
N HIS A 298 10.68 -0.01 0.82
CA HIS A 298 10.79 -1.47 0.88
C HIS A 298 10.25 -1.95 2.21
N PHE A 299 9.37 -2.93 2.18
CA PHE A 299 8.84 -3.58 3.37
C PHE A 299 9.08 -5.08 3.31
N ILE A 300 9.31 -5.68 4.47
CA ILE A 300 9.09 -7.11 4.70
C ILE A 300 7.87 -7.23 5.58
N LEU A 301 6.84 -7.92 5.09
CA LEU A 301 5.57 -8.11 5.77
C LEU A 301 5.47 -9.57 6.24
N ASP A 302 4.92 -9.78 7.44
CA ASP A 302 4.61 -11.12 7.93
C ASP A 302 3.40 -11.66 7.14
N ALA A 303 3.48 -12.88 6.57
CA ALA A 303 2.35 -13.44 5.84
C ALA A 303 1.16 -13.76 6.74
N GLU A 304 1.39 -14.00 8.04
CA GLU A 304 0.32 -14.33 9.01
C GLU A 304 -0.67 -13.16 9.19
N ASP A 305 -0.18 -11.93 9.29
CA ASP A 305 -1.02 -10.78 9.65
C ASP A 305 -0.79 -9.51 8.80
N SER A 306 0.09 -9.59 7.80
CA SER A 306 0.49 -8.49 6.91
C SER A 306 1.07 -7.28 7.66
N GLN A 307 1.53 -7.44 8.90
CA GLN A 307 2.23 -6.38 9.60
C GLN A 307 3.70 -6.31 9.18
N ALA A 308 4.25 -5.10 9.20
CA ALA A 308 5.66 -4.90 8.89
C ALA A 308 6.57 -5.58 9.93
N MET A 309 7.49 -6.39 9.43
CA MET A 309 8.63 -6.94 10.16
C MET A 309 9.87 -6.06 9.93
N TRP A 310 9.98 -5.43 8.77
CA TRP A 310 11.11 -4.55 8.44
C TRP A 310 10.66 -3.49 7.45
N PHE A 311 11.30 -2.32 7.47
CA PHE A 311 11.11 -1.33 6.43
C PHE A 311 12.39 -0.53 6.16
N GLN A 312 12.56 -0.10 4.91
CA GLN A 312 13.59 0.84 4.50
C GLN A 312 12.98 1.94 3.65
N LYS A 313 13.32 3.18 4.01
CA LYS A 313 12.99 4.37 3.21
C LYS A 313 14.21 4.88 2.44
N PRO A 314 14.00 5.67 1.37
CA PRO A 314 15.10 6.34 0.68
C PRO A 314 15.89 7.25 1.62
N LYS A 315 17.21 7.38 1.39
CA LYS A 315 18.05 8.29 2.16
C LYS A 315 17.63 9.75 1.90
N ARG A 316 17.88 10.65 2.87
CA ARG A 316 17.53 12.08 2.76
C ARG A 316 18.08 12.74 1.49
N GLY A 317 19.31 12.40 1.08
CA GLY A 317 19.89 12.89 -0.16
C GLY A 317 19.13 12.42 -1.42
N GLN A 318 18.69 11.15 -1.44
CA GLN A 318 17.86 10.63 -2.54
C GLN A 318 16.50 11.32 -2.58
N MET A 319 15.88 11.57 -1.42
CA MET A 319 14.62 12.33 -1.36
C MET A 319 14.78 13.78 -1.84
N MET A 320 15.89 14.43 -1.49
CA MET A 320 16.19 15.79 -1.96
C MET A 320 16.37 15.83 -3.48
N VAL A 321 17.22 14.96 -4.03
CA VAL A 321 17.40 14.83 -5.49
C VAL A 321 16.08 14.49 -6.18
N GLY A 322 15.30 13.57 -5.60
CA GLY A 322 14.00 13.16 -6.10
C GLY A 322 13.00 14.32 -6.19
N SER A 323 12.95 15.15 -5.15
CA SER A 323 12.08 16.33 -5.12
C SER A 323 12.50 17.42 -6.11
N MET A 324 13.79 17.52 -6.46
CA MET A 324 14.32 18.58 -7.32
C MET A 324 14.33 18.22 -8.81
N PHE A 325 14.56 16.95 -9.16
CA PHE A 325 14.90 16.58 -10.54
C PHE A 325 14.06 15.44 -11.11
N SER A 326 13.97 14.31 -10.42
CA SER A 326 13.40 13.09 -11.02
C SER A 326 11.93 12.85 -10.71
N GLY A 327 11.35 13.54 -9.72
CA GLY A 327 10.02 13.23 -9.21
C GLY A 327 9.96 11.85 -8.53
N LYS A 328 11.09 11.20 -8.25
CA LYS A 328 11.17 9.85 -7.67
C LYS A 328 12.32 9.73 -6.68
N ALA A 329 12.12 8.97 -5.60
CA ALA A 329 13.22 8.61 -4.71
C ALA A 329 13.07 7.19 -4.15
N GLY A 330 14.20 6.50 -4.04
CA GLY A 330 14.25 5.10 -3.63
C GLY A 330 14.60 4.17 -4.78
N HIS A 331 14.62 2.88 -4.50
CA HIS A 331 14.78 1.86 -5.51
C HIS A 331 13.42 1.27 -5.85
N GLU A 332 13.17 1.16 -7.13
CA GLU A 332 11.96 0.55 -7.69
C GLU A 332 11.93 -0.98 -7.48
N ASN A 333 13.13 -1.57 -7.29
CA ASN A 333 13.36 -3.00 -7.07
C ASN A 333 14.10 -3.28 -5.75
N PHE A 334 14.05 -4.52 -5.29
CA PHE A 334 14.98 -5.10 -4.35
C PHE A 334 16.36 -5.22 -5.00
N THR A 335 17.32 -4.50 -4.45
CA THR A 335 18.73 -4.53 -4.88
C THR A 335 19.57 -5.38 -3.95
N ALA A 336 20.78 -5.75 -4.37
CA ALA A 336 21.71 -6.52 -3.53
C ALA A 336 21.94 -5.83 -2.18
N LYS A 337 22.03 -4.50 -2.20
CA LYS A 337 22.21 -3.69 -0.99
C LYS A 337 21.02 -3.77 -0.03
N ILE A 338 19.80 -3.79 -0.55
CA ILE A 338 18.58 -3.87 0.25
C ILE A 338 18.48 -5.27 0.88
N LEU A 339 18.67 -6.33 0.09
CA LEU A 339 18.63 -7.70 0.58
C LEU A 339 19.73 -7.99 1.61
N LYS A 340 20.94 -7.47 1.38
CA LYS A 340 22.02 -7.54 2.38
C LYS A 340 21.63 -6.82 3.67
N ALA A 341 21.05 -5.62 3.59
CA ALA A 341 20.62 -4.88 4.78
C ALA A 341 19.55 -5.66 5.57
N ILE A 342 18.58 -6.27 4.90
CA ILE A 342 17.57 -7.12 5.56
C ILE A 342 18.26 -8.29 6.27
N GLY A 343 19.23 -8.94 5.61
CA GLY A 343 20.00 -10.05 6.18
C GLY A 343 20.84 -9.64 7.40
N ASP A 344 21.62 -8.55 7.26
CA ASP A 344 22.48 -8.01 8.31
C ASP A 344 21.64 -7.62 9.54
N ASP A 345 20.57 -6.85 9.35
CA ASP A 345 19.74 -6.37 10.45
C ASP A 345 19.07 -7.57 11.18
N ALA A 346 18.62 -8.61 10.45
CA ALA A 346 17.94 -9.77 11.08
C ALA A 346 18.90 -10.70 11.83
N GLN A 347 20.20 -10.62 11.58
CA GLN A 347 21.23 -11.31 12.36
C GLN A 347 21.54 -10.61 13.70
N GLU A 348 21.36 -9.29 13.78
CA GLU A 348 21.58 -8.55 15.01
C GLU A 348 20.55 -9.01 16.06
N LYS A 349 20.99 -9.88 16.97
CA LYS A 349 20.18 -10.30 18.11
C LYS A 349 19.75 -9.04 18.88
N PRO A 350 18.47 -8.91 19.28
CA PRO A 350 18.08 -7.83 20.15
C PRO A 350 18.96 -7.92 21.41
N GLU A 351 19.79 -6.90 21.64
CA GLU A 351 20.52 -6.75 22.90
C GLU A 351 19.48 -6.86 24.02
N LYS A 352 19.62 -7.89 24.86
CA LYS A 352 18.69 -8.18 25.97
C LYS A 352 18.66 -7.08 27.00
#